data_AF-A0A1B6DAZ6-F1
#
_entry.id   AF-A0A1B6DAZ6-F1
#
_cell.length_a   1.000
_cell.length_b   1.000
_cell.length_c   1.000
_cell.angle_alpha   90.00
_cell.angle_beta   90.00
_cell.angle_gamma   90.00
#
_symmetry.space_group_name_H-M   'P 1'
#
loop_
_entity.id
_entity.type
_entity.pdbx_description
1 polymer ?
#
loop_
_entity_poly.entity_id
_entity_poly.type
_entity_poly.pdbx_seq_one_letter_code
_entity_poly.pdbx_strand_id
1 'polypeptide(L)'
;CVFNAYLVLYSFLCLGLDPAMPLFMGRDNDRKLDKSDAEFVDIIHTNALVQGTVEETGHVDFFVNGGVNQPGCNNESNPFACDHNRAPEYFAESVGTEVGFLSWYCQGLLQFVLGNCKPKQELVPMGEKCPNSTRGLYVTYTADSKPFALGPWTGSRYITYMETHKN
;
A
#
# COMPACT_ATOMS: atom_id res chain seq x y z
N CYS A 1 11.35 12.74 8.35
CA CYS A 1 10.01 12.18 8.57
C CYS A 1 9.65 12.36 10.04
N VAL A 2 8.83 13.36 10.39
CA VAL A 2 8.40 13.61 11.78
C VAL A 2 7.01 13.02 11.98
N PHE A 3 6.80 12.43 13.17
CA PHE A 3 5.59 11.76 13.69
C PHE A 3 5.44 10.24 13.43
N ASN A 4 6.06 9.50 14.37
CA ASN A 4 5.55 8.26 14.98
C ASN A 4 5.32 7.02 14.09
N ALA A 5 6.40 6.45 13.56
CA ALA A 5 6.70 5.01 13.53
C ALA A 5 8.07 4.83 12.85
N TYR A 6 9.05 4.31 13.60
CA TYR A 6 10.33 3.76 13.14
C TYR A 6 11.04 4.49 11.96
N LEU A 7 11.82 5.53 12.28
CA LEU A 7 12.74 6.17 11.32
C LEU A 7 13.95 5.26 11.01
N VAL A 8 14.11 4.87 9.75
CA VAL A 8 15.43 4.60 9.15
C VAL A 8 15.82 5.83 8.33
N LEU A 9 16.85 6.55 8.80
CA LEU A 9 17.37 7.77 8.19
C LEU A 9 18.22 7.45 6.95
N TYR A 10 17.67 7.67 5.77
CA TYR A 10 18.46 8.16 4.63
C TYR A 10 17.74 9.39 4.08
N SER A 11 18.43 10.52 3.97
CA SER A 11 17.88 11.80 3.49
C SER A 11 17.32 11.78 2.05
N PHE A 12 17.24 10.61 1.43
CA PHE A 12 16.85 10.37 0.04
C PHE A 12 15.50 9.62 -0.10
N LEU A 13 15.08 8.86 0.93
CA LEU A 13 13.90 8.00 0.89
C LEU A 13 13.08 8.18 2.18
N CYS A 14 11.77 8.42 2.07
CA CYS A 14 10.84 8.37 3.20
C CYS A 14 9.74 7.36 2.91
N LEU A 15 9.58 6.38 3.80
CA LEU A 15 8.53 5.38 3.74
C LEU A 15 7.38 5.76 4.67
N GLY A 16 6.16 5.79 4.15
CA GLY A 16 4.94 5.95 4.93
C GLY A 16 4.17 4.64 5.03
N LEU A 17 4.05 4.08 6.24
CA LEU A 17 3.33 2.84 6.48
C LEU A 17 1.99 3.16 7.14
N ASP A 18 0.94 3.15 6.33
CA ASP A 18 -0.43 3.54 6.65
C ASP A 18 -0.51 4.88 7.41
N PRO A 19 -0.07 6.00 6.80
CA PRO A 19 0.08 7.28 7.49
C PRO A 19 -1.23 7.71 8.16
N ALA A 20 -1.16 8.13 9.43
CA ALA A 20 -2.34 8.40 10.22
C ALA A 20 -3.26 9.46 9.60
N MET A 21 -4.56 9.17 9.52
CA MET A 21 -5.60 10.15 9.14
C MET A 21 -5.93 11.13 10.27
N PRO A 22 -6.21 10.69 11.52
CA PRO A 22 -6.62 11.60 12.57
C PRO A 22 -5.59 12.69 12.80
N LEU A 23 -6.05 13.95 12.85
CA LEU A 23 -5.23 15.16 13.06
C LEU A 23 -4.39 15.64 11.86
N PHE A 24 -4.15 14.80 10.85
CA PHE A 24 -3.26 15.10 9.71
C PHE A 24 -3.97 15.27 8.37
N MET A 25 -5.09 14.58 8.12
CA MET A 25 -5.86 14.73 6.87
C MET A 25 -6.37 16.17 6.70
N GLY A 26 -6.25 16.71 5.49
CA GLY A 26 -6.63 18.08 5.15
C GLY A 26 -5.73 19.17 5.76
N ARG A 27 -4.63 18.80 6.41
CA ARG A 27 -3.62 19.77 6.87
C ARG A 27 -2.74 20.22 5.72
N ASP A 28 -2.16 21.41 5.88
CA ASP A 28 -1.13 21.94 5.00
C ASP A 28 0.06 20.96 4.92
N ASN A 29 0.75 20.94 3.77
CA ASN A 29 1.82 19.98 3.48
C ASN A 29 2.98 20.03 4.48
N ASP A 30 3.22 21.15 5.16
CA ASP A 30 4.24 21.30 6.20
C ASP A 30 3.85 20.64 7.54
N ARG A 31 2.63 20.13 7.66
CA ARG A 31 2.06 19.53 8.88
C ARG A 31 1.65 18.07 8.74
N LYS A 32 1.92 17.46 7.60
CA LYS A 32 1.66 16.04 7.30
C LYS A 32 2.81 15.49 6.46
N LEU A 33 2.84 14.17 6.31
CA LEU A 33 3.73 13.56 5.32
C LEU A 33 3.33 14.07 3.93
N ASP A 34 4.33 14.52 3.17
CA ASP A 34 4.16 14.98 1.79
C ASP A 34 5.38 14.56 0.96
N LYS A 35 5.19 14.44 -0.35
CA LYS A 35 6.25 14.09 -1.31
C LYS A 35 7.46 15.03 -1.26
N SER A 36 7.32 16.26 -0.78
CA SER A 36 8.44 17.19 -0.61
C SER A 36 9.36 16.89 0.57
N ASP A 37 9.00 15.94 1.44
CA ASP A 37 9.78 15.57 2.63
C ASP A 37 11.06 14.77 2.32
N ALA A 38 11.20 14.22 1.10
CA ALA A 38 12.39 13.48 0.63
C ALA A 38 12.48 13.47 -0.92
N GLU A 39 13.60 13.00 -1.48
CA GLU A 39 13.73 12.83 -2.94
C GLU A 39 12.77 11.78 -3.51
N PHE A 40 12.44 10.77 -2.70
CA PHE A 40 11.42 9.78 -3.01
C PHE A 40 10.63 9.43 -1.75
N VAL A 41 9.31 9.32 -1.91
CA VAL A 41 8.37 9.03 -0.82
C VAL A 41 7.45 7.92 -1.29
N ASP A 42 7.50 6.77 -0.64
CA ASP A 42 6.66 5.61 -0.94
C ASP A 42 5.67 5.35 0.20
N ILE A 43 4.39 5.24 -0.14
CA ILE A 43 3.32 5.09 0.84
C ILE A 43 2.62 3.74 0.64
N ILE A 44 2.39 3.02 1.73
CA ILE A 44 1.60 1.79 1.76
C ILE A 44 0.34 2.06 2.57
N HIS A 45 -0.83 1.99 1.92
CA HIS A 45 -2.14 2.16 2.54
C HIS A 45 -2.77 0.79 2.79
N THR A 46 -3.13 0.50 4.03
CA THR A 46 -3.78 -0.76 4.44
C THR A 46 -5.03 -0.57 5.29
N ASN A 47 -5.21 0.59 5.91
CA ASN A 47 -6.38 0.92 6.73
C ASN A 47 -6.86 2.37 6.52
N ALA A 48 -6.86 2.81 5.26
CA ALA A 48 -7.36 4.11 4.84
C ALA A 48 -8.81 4.34 5.28
N LEU A 49 -9.14 5.60 5.61
CA LEU A 49 -10.45 6.06 6.13
C LEU A 49 -10.80 5.59 7.54
N VAL A 50 -9.94 4.81 8.20
CA VAL A 50 -10.13 4.36 9.59
C VAL A 50 -9.00 4.90 10.46
N GLN A 51 -7.81 4.30 10.37
CA GLN A 51 -6.60 4.80 11.05
C GLN A 51 -5.67 5.51 10.06
N GLY A 52 -5.56 4.99 8.83
CA GLY A 52 -4.76 5.54 7.75
C GLY A 52 -5.50 6.61 6.94
N THR A 53 -4.73 7.50 6.30
CA THR A 53 -5.23 8.50 5.34
C THR A 53 -5.56 7.87 4.00
N VAL A 54 -6.46 8.50 3.26
CA VAL A 54 -6.74 8.16 1.84
C VAL A 54 -6.01 9.10 0.88
N GLU A 55 -5.40 10.16 1.42
CA GLU A 55 -4.67 11.14 0.62
C GLU A 55 -3.42 10.53 0.02
N GLU A 56 -3.21 10.78 -1.28
CA GLU A 56 -1.96 10.47 -1.98
C GLU A 56 -0.89 11.46 -1.53
N THR A 57 -0.12 11.08 -0.51
CA THR A 57 0.94 11.93 0.09
C THR A 57 2.33 11.58 -0.42
N GLY A 58 2.46 10.49 -1.19
CA GLY A 58 3.73 10.02 -1.71
C GLY A 58 4.10 10.58 -3.07
N HIS A 59 5.29 10.19 -3.50
CA HIS A 59 5.60 10.10 -4.91
C HIS A 59 4.87 8.91 -5.55
N VAL A 60 4.79 7.79 -4.81
CA VAL A 60 4.01 6.60 -5.14
C VAL A 60 3.15 6.19 -3.93
N ASP A 61 1.92 5.79 -4.20
CA ASP A 61 0.96 5.35 -3.19
C ASP A 61 0.40 3.98 -3.56
N PHE A 62 0.65 2.99 -2.70
CA PHE A 62 0.20 1.61 -2.86
C PHE A 62 -1.05 1.35 -2.02
N PHE A 63 -2.19 1.08 -2.66
CA PHE A 63 -3.42 0.68 -1.99
C PHE A 63 -3.54 -0.84 -2.01
N VAL A 64 -3.16 -1.46 -0.89
CA VAL A 64 -3.06 -2.92 -0.77
C VAL A 64 -4.43 -3.50 -0.47
N ASN A 65 -4.89 -4.45 -1.29
CA ASN A 65 -6.24 -5.02 -1.22
C ASN A 65 -7.36 -3.96 -1.25
N GLY A 66 -7.11 -2.82 -1.91
CA GLY A 66 -8.00 -1.66 -1.93
C GLY A 66 -7.81 -0.67 -0.79
N GLY A 67 -6.84 -0.93 0.10
CA GLY A 67 -6.28 0.02 1.05
C GLY A 67 -7.09 0.25 2.32
N VAL A 68 -8.21 -0.46 2.52
CA VAL A 68 -9.08 -0.26 3.71
C VAL A 68 -9.11 -1.49 4.62
N ASN A 69 -9.36 -2.68 4.05
CA ASN A 69 -9.47 -3.94 4.79
C ASN A 69 -8.52 -4.96 4.18
N GLN A 70 -7.84 -5.71 5.04
CA GLN A 70 -6.82 -6.67 4.65
C GLN A 70 -7.32 -8.10 4.86
N PRO A 71 -7.04 -9.02 3.91
CA PRO A 71 -7.38 -10.42 4.06
C PRO A 71 -6.78 -11.01 5.35
N GLY A 72 -7.60 -11.74 6.12
CA GLY A 72 -7.22 -12.34 7.40
C GLY A 72 -7.54 -11.50 8.64
N CYS A 73 -7.84 -10.21 8.51
CA CYS A 73 -8.08 -9.34 9.68
C CYS A 73 -9.52 -9.38 10.25
N ASN A 74 -10.52 -9.82 9.46
CA ASN A 74 -11.93 -9.83 9.88
C ASN A 74 -12.24 -10.72 11.09
N ASN A 75 -11.40 -11.75 11.35
CA ASN A 75 -11.59 -12.69 12.44
C ASN A 75 -10.78 -12.32 13.70
N GLU A 76 -10.01 -11.23 13.64
CA GLU A 76 -9.18 -10.78 14.75
C GLU A 76 -10.03 -10.05 15.81
N SER A 77 -9.55 -10.08 17.05
CA SER A 77 -10.20 -9.35 18.16
C SER A 77 -10.27 -7.83 17.93
N ASN A 78 -9.34 -7.29 17.15
CA ASN A 78 -9.32 -5.89 16.72
C ASN A 78 -8.98 -5.80 15.23
N PRO A 79 -9.98 -5.89 14.33
CA PRO A 79 -9.78 -5.87 12.89
C PRO A 79 -9.06 -4.61 12.40
N PHE A 80 -9.45 -3.44 12.91
CA PHE A 80 -8.84 -2.16 12.50
C PHE A 80 -7.35 -2.09 12.83
N ALA A 81 -6.97 -2.54 14.03
CA ALA A 81 -5.55 -2.60 14.40
C ALA A 81 -4.80 -3.64 13.57
N CYS A 82 -5.44 -4.76 13.20
CA CYS A 82 -4.83 -5.74 12.30
C CYS A 82 -4.56 -5.11 10.92
N ASP A 83 -5.57 -4.46 10.33
CA ASP A 83 -5.46 -3.80 9.02
C ASP A 83 -4.35 -2.73 9.03
N HIS A 84 -4.28 -1.90 10.07
CA HIS A 84 -3.25 -0.87 10.21
C HIS A 84 -1.83 -1.48 10.32
N ASN A 85 -1.69 -2.57 11.08
CA ASN A 85 -0.40 -3.26 11.25
C ASN A 85 0.04 -4.08 10.03
N ARG A 86 -0.81 -4.26 9.02
CA ARG A 86 -0.39 -4.94 7.78
C ARG A 86 0.62 -4.16 6.96
N ALA A 87 0.60 -2.83 6.98
CA ALA A 87 1.58 -2.02 6.25
C ALA A 87 3.03 -2.35 6.64
N PRO A 88 3.43 -2.34 7.94
CA PRO A 88 4.78 -2.76 8.33
C PRO A 88 5.05 -4.25 8.10
N GLU A 89 4.05 -5.13 8.18
CA GLU A 89 4.25 -6.55 7.86
C GLU A 89 4.55 -6.80 6.38
N TYR A 90 3.81 -6.14 5.48
CA TYR A 90 4.03 -6.22 4.05
C TYR A 90 5.37 -5.62 3.65
N PHE A 91 5.74 -4.46 4.23
CA PHE A 91 7.05 -3.88 4.00
C PHE A 91 8.17 -4.83 4.46
N ALA A 92 8.07 -5.39 5.67
CA ALA A 92 9.08 -6.33 6.18
C ALA A 92 9.25 -7.56 5.27
N GLU A 93 8.15 -8.12 4.74
CA GLU A 93 8.23 -9.22 3.79
C GLU A 93 8.80 -8.78 2.43
N SER A 94 8.56 -7.54 2.00
CA SER A 94 9.06 -7.00 0.71
C SER A 94 10.57 -7.00 0.59
N VAL A 95 11.28 -6.90 1.73
CA VAL A 95 12.75 -6.91 1.80
C VAL A 95 13.31 -8.25 1.33
N GLY A 96 12.71 -9.36 1.77
CA GLY A 96 13.24 -10.71 1.59
C GLY A 96 12.51 -11.58 0.57
N THR A 97 11.35 -11.15 0.07
CA THR A 97 10.53 -11.96 -0.84
C THR A 97 11.21 -12.15 -2.22
N GLU A 98 11.17 -13.40 -2.71
CA GLU A 98 11.61 -13.74 -4.06
C GLU A 98 10.55 -13.39 -5.11
N VAL A 99 9.27 -13.47 -4.74
CA VAL A 99 8.15 -13.29 -5.68
C VAL A 99 7.68 -11.84 -5.76
N GLY A 100 7.78 -11.08 -4.65
CA GLY A 100 7.42 -9.66 -4.62
C GLY A 100 5.93 -9.36 -4.47
N PHE A 101 5.64 -8.16 -3.96
CA PHE A 101 4.33 -7.54 -4.00
C PHE A 101 4.18 -6.76 -5.30
N LEU A 102 3.84 -7.47 -6.38
CA LEU A 102 3.78 -6.86 -7.71
C LEU A 102 2.48 -6.08 -7.88
N SER A 103 2.62 -4.79 -8.10
CA SER A 103 1.52 -3.82 -8.14
C SER A 103 1.33 -3.25 -9.53
N TRP A 104 0.10 -2.88 -9.91
CA TRP A 104 -0.18 -2.22 -11.18
C TRP A 104 -0.71 -0.80 -10.99
N TYR A 105 -0.39 0.06 -11.94
CA TYR A 105 -0.87 1.43 -11.97
C TYR A 105 -2.39 1.50 -12.11
N CYS A 106 -2.98 2.43 -11.37
CA CYS A 106 -4.39 2.79 -11.42
C CYS A 106 -4.51 4.31 -11.50
N GLN A 107 -5.46 4.81 -12.29
CA GLN A 107 -5.58 6.25 -12.57
C GLN A 107 -6.07 7.07 -11.35
N GLY A 108 -6.51 6.39 -10.29
CA GLY A 108 -6.94 7.01 -9.04
C GLY A 108 -7.93 6.11 -8.31
N LEU A 109 -8.21 6.44 -7.05
CA LEU A 109 -9.08 5.64 -6.18
C LEU A 109 -10.50 5.46 -6.73
N LEU A 110 -11.05 6.47 -7.40
CA LEU A 110 -12.36 6.34 -8.03
C LEU A 110 -12.39 5.22 -9.08
N GLN A 111 -11.33 5.08 -9.88
CA GLN A 111 -11.24 4.01 -10.88
C GLN A 111 -11.04 2.64 -10.24
N PHE A 112 -10.35 2.59 -9.10
CA PHE A 112 -10.26 1.37 -8.30
C PHE A 112 -11.63 0.94 -7.77
N VAL A 113 -12.36 1.85 -7.12
CA VAL A 113 -13.71 1.58 -6.56
C VAL A 113 -14.72 1.18 -7.64
N LEU A 114 -14.63 1.77 -8.83
CA LEU A 114 -15.46 1.41 -9.98
C LEU A 114 -15.06 0.08 -10.65
N GLY A 115 -14.00 -0.59 -10.18
CA GLY A 115 -13.54 -1.87 -10.73
C GLY A 115 -12.81 -1.75 -12.08
N ASN A 116 -12.37 -0.54 -12.45
CA ASN A 116 -11.72 -0.26 -13.73
C ASN A 116 -10.20 -0.50 -13.70
N CYS A 117 -9.62 -0.67 -12.51
CA CYS A 117 -8.18 -0.88 -12.34
C CYS A 117 -7.80 -2.36 -12.38
N LYS A 118 -7.80 -2.93 -13.59
CA LYS A 118 -7.36 -4.30 -13.84
C LYS A 118 -5.82 -4.40 -13.93
N PRO A 119 -5.21 -5.51 -13.51
CA PRO A 119 -3.77 -5.72 -13.66
C PRO A 119 -3.29 -5.56 -15.10
N LYS A 120 -2.17 -4.85 -15.26
CA LYS A 120 -1.46 -4.65 -16.54
C LYS A 120 -0.09 -5.31 -16.48
N GLN A 121 0.55 -5.47 -17.64
CA GLN A 121 1.84 -6.17 -17.76
C GLN A 121 3.02 -5.43 -17.11
N GLU A 122 2.94 -4.11 -16.97
CA GLU A 122 3.99 -3.28 -16.34
C GLU A 122 3.78 -3.23 -14.82
N LEU A 123 4.19 -4.30 -14.15
CA LEU A 123 4.10 -4.40 -12.69
C LEU A 123 5.31 -3.76 -12.01
N VAL A 124 5.06 -3.09 -10.90
CA VAL A 124 6.07 -2.46 -10.05
C VAL A 124 6.09 -3.15 -8.68
N PRO A 125 7.25 -3.55 -8.15
CA PRO A 125 7.32 -4.08 -6.79
C PRO A 125 7.01 -2.98 -5.76
N MET A 126 6.11 -3.26 -4.83
CA MET A 126 5.88 -2.44 -3.64
C MET A 126 6.93 -2.74 -2.57
N GLY A 127 7.30 -1.71 -1.79
CA GLY A 127 8.23 -1.79 -0.67
C GLY A 127 9.69 -1.64 -1.10
N GLU A 128 10.60 -2.37 -0.45
CA GLU A 128 12.07 -2.18 -0.56
C GLU A 128 12.61 -2.12 -2.00
N LYS A 129 12.02 -2.91 -2.92
CA LYS A 129 12.48 -3.01 -4.31
C LYS A 129 11.83 -1.99 -5.25
N CYS A 130 11.04 -1.05 -4.73
CA CYS A 130 10.34 -0.04 -5.54
C CYS A 130 11.35 0.92 -6.22
N PRO A 131 11.29 1.10 -7.55
CA PRO A 131 12.11 2.10 -8.22
C PRO A 131 11.77 3.52 -7.75
N ASN A 132 12.78 4.32 -7.41
CA ASN A 132 12.61 5.71 -6.97
C ASN A 132 12.05 6.66 -8.05
N SER A 133 11.95 6.21 -9.30
CA SER A 133 11.28 6.92 -10.40
C SER A 133 9.77 6.66 -10.48
N THR A 134 9.24 5.72 -9.68
CA THR A 134 7.81 5.34 -9.72
C THR A 134 6.94 6.50 -9.28
N ARG A 135 5.83 6.75 -9.98
CA ARG A 135 4.91 7.84 -9.62
C ARG A 135 3.44 7.42 -9.74
N GLY A 136 2.63 7.95 -8.84
CA GLY A 136 1.17 7.80 -8.85
C GLY A 136 0.66 6.62 -8.04
N LEU A 137 -0.59 6.24 -8.29
CA LEU A 137 -1.32 5.26 -7.51
C LEU A 137 -1.17 3.85 -8.08
N TYR A 138 -0.84 2.91 -7.20
CA TYR A 138 -0.69 1.50 -7.51
C TYR A 138 -1.56 0.64 -6.61
N VAL A 139 -1.99 -0.50 -7.14
CA VAL A 139 -2.81 -1.48 -6.43
C VAL A 139 -2.10 -2.82 -6.47
N THR A 140 -2.15 -3.54 -5.36
CA THR A 140 -1.72 -4.94 -5.26
C THR A 140 -2.67 -5.71 -4.37
N TYR A 141 -2.76 -7.02 -4.60
CA TYR A 141 -3.43 -7.92 -3.67
C TYR A 141 -2.40 -8.76 -2.89
N THR A 142 -2.82 -9.34 -1.77
CA THR A 142 -2.00 -10.22 -0.93
C THR A 142 -2.79 -11.45 -0.50
N ALA A 143 -2.09 -12.46 0.01
CA ALA A 143 -2.72 -13.54 0.76
C ALA A 143 -3.25 -13.04 2.13
N ASP A 144 -4.02 -13.89 2.80
CA ASP A 144 -4.57 -13.65 4.15
C ASP A 144 -3.58 -13.97 5.28
N SER A 145 -2.52 -14.70 4.96
CA SER A 145 -1.53 -15.22 5.89
C SER A 145 -0.13 -15.22 5.25
N LYS A 146 0.92 -15.27 6.08
CA LYS A 146 2.31 -15.28 5.60
C LYS A 146 2.64 -16.60 4.88
N PRO A 147 3.44 -16.57 3.80
CA PRO A 147 3.92 -15.38 3.09
C PRO A 147 2.77 -14.68 2.33
N PHE A 148 2.67 -13.36 2.49
CA PHE A 148 1.62 -12.54 1.93
C PHE A 148 1.80 -12.24 0.43
N ALA A 149 3.05 -12.18 -0.03
CA ALA A 149 3.41 -11.85 -1.39
C ALA A 149 2.96 -12.97 -2.34
N LEU A 150 2.19 -12.59 -3.37
CA LEU A 150 1.65 -13.54 -4.34
C LEU A 150 2.48 -13.62 -5.63
N GLY A 151 3.37 -12.66 -5.88
CA GLY A 151 4.15 -12.58 -7.11
C GLY A 151 3.34 -12.13 -8.33
N PRO A 152 3.73 -12.56 -9.56
CA PRO A 152 3.10 -12.10 -10.79
C PRO A 152 1.62 -12.43 -10.89
N TRP A 153 0.83 -11.40 -11.24
CA TRP A 153 -0.57 -11.50 -11.64
C TRP A 153 -0.66 -11.97 -13.09
N THR A 154 -0.54 -13.29 -13.31
CA THR A 154 -0.87 -13.87 -14.61
C THR A 154 -2.38 -13.84 -14.84
N GLY A 155 -2.82 -13.83 -16.11
CA GLY A 155 -4.25 -13.78 -16.43
C GLY A 155 -5.08 -14.86 -15.73
N SER A 156 -4.55 -16.08 -15.61
CA SER A 156 -5.20 -17.17 -14.86
C SER A 156 -5.27 -16.91 -13.36
N ARG A 157 -4.16 -16.46 -12.75
CA ARG A 157 -4.11 -16.18 -11.30
C ARG A 157 -5.02 -15.01 -10.92
N TYR A 158 -5.10 -13.97 -11.76
CA TYR A 158 -6.05 -12.87 -11.56
C TYR A 158 -7.50 -13.34 -11.64
N ILE A 159 -7.84 -14.15 -12.64
CA ILE A 159 -9.20 -14.71 -12.78
C ILE A 159 -9.56 -15.54 -11.53
N THR A 160 -8.68 -16.44 -11.10
CA THR A 160 -8.91 -17.26 -9.90
C THR A 160 -9.06 -16.41 -8.63
N TYR A 161 -8.24 -15.36 -8.47
CA TYR A 161 -8.35 -14.44 -7.33
C TYR A 161 -9.71 -13.71 -7.34
N MET A 162 -10.11 -13.17 -8.49
CA MET A 162 -11.39 -12.45 -8.64
C MET A 162 -12.61 -13.36 -8.51
N GLU A 163 -12.49 -14.66 -8.82
CA GLU A 163 -13.56 -15.64 -8.60
C GLU A 163 -13.71 -16.03 -7.13
N THR A 164 -12.59 -16.10 -6.40
CA THR A 164 -12.56 -16.53 -4.99
C THR A 164 -12.89 -15.40 -4.01
N HIS A 165 -12.70 -14.13 -4.39
CA HIS A 165 -12.85 -12.96 -3.53
C HIS A 165 -13.98 -12.02 -3.95
N LYS A 166 -14.96 -12.51 -4.73
CA LYS A 166 -16.08 -11.74 -5.28
C LYS A 166 -17.30 -11.58 -4.34
N ASN A 167 -17.11 -11.76 -3.03
CA ASN A 167 -18.17 -11.68 -2.02
C ASN A 167 -18.15 -10.33 -1.31
#